data_AF-A0A523RJ92-F1
#
_entry.id   AF-A0A523RJ92-F1
#
_cell.length_a   1.000
_cell.length_b   1.000
_cell.length_c   1.000
_cell.angle_alpha   90.00
_cell.angle_beta   90.00
_cell.angle_gamma   90.00
#
_symmetry.space_group_name_H-M   'P 1'
#
loop_
_entity.id
_entity.type
_entity.pdbx_description
1 polymer ?
#
loop_
_entity_poly.entity_id
_entity_poly.type
_entity_poly.pdbx_seq_one_letter_code
_entity_poly.pdbx_strand_id
1 'polypeptide(L)'
;MDTGDDFITAEFLHLLFFEQKNLVIFPYVDLKHLRSADVFTIGFETVDIDSTAIHNLNEIIEYECNSSYSQLQTLYFIFNPSFEELERLVDSPKLRCVINTKENVESLANGDQFVFYNKKNNTFLNYEFEGRDLSFEEEILRNSPTRQVIVDELLKIKSVSSKIFAELNQNNSSDNLPEILDEYDQKYWNKILRFTELYCQIEIPEFNRPIQLPKKKSSSKEIDYSAEYELIIKTNRKIGRSFIHLIHDYRYDRVNPANLEVTQLFYPQKLYSYLRNHHWKKGMPKEFTINWLKNTTKDFSDPEEALMEFQVMLNKLHLSYSVNNIDLERENKPEKKGSNRSELPETIPNVKQPINTKAIPSINNFSEFKKWLLNKLNELEKIV
;
A
#
# COMPACT_ATOMS: atom_id res chain seq x y z
N MET A 1 -0.17 -19.71 -28.75
CA MET A 1 -1.36 -19.61 -27.88
C MET A 1 -1.48 -18.16 -27.53
N ASP A 2 -2.48 -17.46 -28.08
CA ASP A 2 -2.70 -16.04 -27.78
C ASP A 2 -3.08 -15.90 -26.31
N THR A 3 -2.20 -15.31 -25.51
CA THR A 3 -2.37 -15.18 -24.06
C THR A 3 -3.45 -14.17 -23.68
N GLY A 4 -4.02 -13.43 -24.64
CA GLY A 4 -5.04 -12.42 -24.35
C GLY A 4 -4.51 -11.23 -23.56
N ASP A 5 -3.18 -11.04 -23.56
CA ASP A 5 -2.43 -9.98 -22.86
C ASP A 5 -1.91 -8.91 -23.83
N ASP A 6 -2.39 -8.89 -25.08
CA ASP A 6 -1.87 -8.06 -26.17
C ASP A 6 -1.82 -6.55 -25.85
N PHE A 7 -2.61 -6.10 -24.88
CA PHE A 7 -2.70 -4.70 -24.46
C PHE A 7 -1.98 -4.41 -23.15
N ILE A 8 -1.35 -5.40 -22.49
CA ILE A 8 -0.53 -5.17 -21.30
C ILE A 8 0.87 -4.73 -21.74
N THR A 9 0.97 -3.48 -22.18
CA THR A 9 2.23 -2.86 -22.59
C THR A 9 2.43 -1.50 -21.92
N ALA A 10 3.66 -0.97 -21.97
CA ALA A 10 4.01 0.30 -21.34
C ALA A 10 3.23 1.47 -21.96
N GLU A 11 2.96 1.40 -23.26
CA GLU A 11 2.21 2.41 -24.02
C GLU A 11 0.75 2.51 -23.56
N PHE A 12 0.06 1.36 -23.40
CA PHE A 12 -1.32 1.35 -22.91
C PHE A 12 -1.40 1.76 -21.44
N LEU A 13 -0.44 1.34 -20.61
CA LEU A 13 -0.36 1.80 -19.22
C LEU A 13 -0.18 3.32 -19.15
N HIS A 14 0.73 3.87 -19.96
CA HIS A 14 0.98 5.30 -20.05
C HIS A 14 -0.29 6.07 -20.44
N LEU A 15 -0.98 5.64 -21.49
CA LEU A 15 -2.17 6.33 -22.00
C LEU A 15 -3.38 6.22 -21.06
N LEU A 16 -3.68 5.01 -20.58
CA LEU A 16 -4.92 4.76 -19.85
C LEU A 16 -4.83 5.19 -18.40
N PHE A 17 -3.70 4.90 -17.73
CA PHE A 17 -3.51 5.18 -16.32
C PHE A 17 -2.84 6.55 -16.09
N PHE A 18 -1.63 6.77 -16.61
CA PHE A 18 -0.84 7.97 -16.28
C PHE A 18 -1.35 9.26 -16.94
N GLU A 19 -1.58 9.25 -18.25
CA GLU A 19 -2.03 10.42 -19.01
C GLU A 19 -3.55 10.56 -19.08
N GLN A 20 -4.27 9.51 -18.68
CA GLN A 20 -5.73 9.47 -18.69
C GLN A 20 -6.35 9.91 -20.04
N LYS A 21 -5.76 9.47 -21.16
CA LYS A 21 -6.20 9.76 -22.54
C LYS A 21 -7.25 8.78 -23.04
N ASN A 22 -8.23 9.24 -23.82
CA ASN A 22 -9.24 8.37 -24.42
C ASN A 22 -8.60 7.55 -25.53
N LEU A 23 -9.09 6.34 -25.75
CA LEU A 23 -8.44 5.41 -26.66
C LEU A 23 -9.45 4.86 -27.66
N VAL A 24 -9.12 4.90 -28.95
CA VAL A 24 -9.88 4.27 -30.03
C VAL A 24 -9.05 3.17 -30.64
N ILE A 25 -9.54 1.94 -30.61
CA ILE A 25 -8.90 0.75 -31.17
C ILE A 25 -9.69 0.29 -32.39
N PHE A 26 -8.99 0.14 -33.51
CA PHE A 26 -9.55 -0.34 -34.77
C PHE A 26 -8.47 -1.06 -35.59
N PRO A 27 -8.83 -1.97 -36.51
CA PRO A 27 -10.14 -2.59 -36.62
C PRO A 27 -10.46 -3.42 -35.38
N TYR A 28 -11.72 -3.81 -35.23
CA TYR A 28 -12.25 -4.43 -34.02
C TYR A 28 -11.42 -5.59 -33.50
N VAL A 29 -11.26 -5.62 -32.19
CA VAL A 29 -10.53 -6.67 -31.47
C VAL A 29 -11.50 -7.45 -30.58
N ASP A 30 -11.26 -8.74 -30.41
CA ASP A 30 -12.06 -9.58 -29.51
C ASP A 30 -12.06 -9.02 -28.09
N LEU A 31 -13.25 -9.00 -27.48
CA LEU A 31 -13.49 -8.44 -26.13
C LEU A 31 -12.53 -9.02 -25.09
N LYS A 32 -12.21 -10.32 -25.18
CA LYS A 32 -11.29 -10.98 -24.25
C LYS A 32 -9.91 -10.32 -24.20
N HIS A 33 -9.41 -9.85 -25.35
CA HIS A 33 -8.14 -9.15 -25.41
C HIS A 33 -8.30 -7.74 -24.87
N LEU A 34 -9.37 -7.02 -25.23
CA LEU A 34 -9.59 -5.67 -24.73
C LEU A 34 -9.71 -5.62 -23.20
N ARG A 35 -10.33 -6.63 -22.58
CA ARG A 35 -10.44 -6.79 -21.12
C ARG A 35 -9.11 -6.87 -20.39
N SER A 36 -8.01 -7.15 -21.09
CA SER A 36 -6.69 -7.07 -20.46
C SER A 36 -6.29 -5.62 -20.14
N ALA A 37 -6.82 -4.63 -20.89
CA ALA A 37 -6.60 -3.21 -20.63
C ALA A 37 -7.36 -2.70 -19.40
N ASP A 38 -8.39 -3.41 -18.91
CA ASP A 38 -9.10 -3.10 -17.65
C ASP A 38 -8.14 -3.05 -16.45
N VAL A 39 -7.00 -3.75 -16.52
CA VAL A 39 -5.95 -3.68 -15.51
C VAL A 39 -5.43 -2.25 -15.30
N PHE A 40 -5.51 -1.39 -16.32
CA PHE A 40 -5.02 -0.01 -16.29
C PHE A 40 -6.09 1.03 -15.97
N THR A 41 -7.35 0.64 -15.81
CA THR A 41 -8.47 1.55 -15.51
C THR A 41 -8.73 1.72 -14.01
N ILE A 42 -7.72 1.42 -13.18
CA ILE A 42 -7.81 1.52 -11.73
C ILE A 42 -8.18 2.95 -11.30
N GLY A 43 -9.25 3.04 -10.51
CA GLY A 43 -9.75 4.32 -10.01
C GLY A 43 -11.03 4.81 -10.68
N PHE A 44 -11.48 4.12 -11.72
CA PHE A 44 -12.72 4.38 -12.42
C PHE A 44 -13.74 3.26 -12.18
N GLU A 45 -15.02 3.61 -12.24
CA GLU A 45 -16.08 2.63 -12.41
C GLU A 45 -16.19 2.30 -13.91
N THR A 46 -15.99 1.03 -14.29
CA THR A 46 -16.01 0.63 -15.69
C THR A 46 -17.41 0.22 -16.13
N VAL A 47 -17.91 0.81 -17.21
CA VAL A 47 -19.23 0.48 -17.79
C VAL A 47 -19.06 0.03 -19.24
N ASP A 48 -19.62 -1.13 -19.55
CA ASP A 48 -19.59 -1.70 -20.89
C ASP A 48 -20.85 -1.32 -21.66
N ILE A 49 -20.67 -0.77 -22.86
CA ILE A 49 -21.77 -0.39 -23.73
C ILE A 49 -21.56 -0.96 -25.13
N ASP A 50 -22.52 -1.75 -25.59
CA ASP A 50 -22.61 -2.18 -26.98
C ASP A 50 -23.53 -1.23 -27.76
N SER A 51 -22.97 -0.48 -28.71
CA SER A 51 -23.71 0.51 -29.51
C SER A 51 -24.79 -0.14 -30.37
N THR A 52 -24.64 -1.43 -30.70
CA THR A 52 -25.67 -2.15 -31.48
C THR A 52 -26.95 -2.39 -30.68
N ALA A 53 -26.86 -2.37 -29.36
CA ALA A 53 -27.99 -2.60 -28.45
C ALA A 53 -28.63 -1.28 -27.94
N ILE A 54 -27.97 -0.13 -28.13
CA ILE A 54 -28.38 1.15 -27.56
C ILE A 54 -28.43 2.22 -28.65
N HIS A 55 -29.65 2.58 -29.08
CA HIS A 55 -29.84 3.56 -30.16
C HIS A 55 -29.53 5.01 -29.77
N ASN A 56 -29.48 5.35 -28.47
CA ASN A 56 -29.24 6.70 -27.96
C ASN A 56 -27.96 6.79 -27.12
N LEU A 57 -26.89 6.11 -27.54
CA LEU A 57 -25.61 6.03 -26.82
C LEU A 57 -25.11 7.40 -26.31
N ASN A 58 -25.07 8.38 -27.22
CA ASN A 58 -24.54 9.71 -26.95
C ASN A 58 -25.33 10.46 -25.87
N GLU A 59 -26.66 10.36 -25.89
CA GLU A 59 -27.53 11.03 -24.91
C GLU A 59 -27.37 10.43 -23.51
N ILE A 60 -27.23 9.09 -23.43
CA ILE A 60 -27.01 8.40 -22.16
C ILE A 60 -25.66 8.79 -21.56
N ILE A 61 -24.61 8.79 -22.37
CA ILE A 61 -23.27 9.16 -21.92
C ILE A 61 -23.22 10.63 -21.52
N GLU A 62 -23.80 11.55 -22.30
CA GLU A 62 -23.88 12.97 -21.92
C GLU A 62 -24.65 13.17 -20.62
N TYR A 63 -25.76 12.47 -20.43
CA TYR A 63 -26.54 12.57 -19.21
C TYR A 63 -25.73 12.09 -17.99
N GLU A 64 -25.11 10.92 -18.08
CA GLU A 64 -24.31 10.35 -17.00
C GLU A 64 -23.07 11.20 -16.68
N CYS A 65 -22.33 11.64 -17.70
CA CYS A 65 -21.14 12.50 -17.53
C CYS A 65 -21.47 13.87 -16.90
N ASN A 66 -22.70 14.37 -17.08
CA ASN A 66 -23.14 15.62 -16.47
C ASN A 66 -23.82 15.42 -15.11
N SER A 67 -24.18 14.19 -14.76
CA SER A 67 -24.81 13.87 -13.48
C SER A 67 -23.73 13.70 -12.40
N SER A 68 -23.70 14.61 -11.41
CA SER A 68 -22.66 14.63 -10.37
C SER A 68 -22.92 13.63 -9.22
N TYR A 69 -23.64 12.55 -9.47
CA TYR A 69 -24.12 11.65 -8.41
C TYR A 69 -23.06 10.65 -7.93
N SER A 70 -22.06 10.28 -8.74
CA SER A 70 -21.01 9.34 -8.34
C SER A 70 -19.79 10.06 -7.76
N GLN A 71 -19.23 9.50 -6.69
CA GLN A 71 -17.94 9.94 -6.12
C GLN A 71 -16.74 9.39 -6.93
N LEU A 72 -16.99 8.47 -7.86
CA LEU A 72 -16.00 7.84 -8.72
C LEU A 72 -16.28 8.19 -10.18
N GLN A 73 -15.25 8.63 -10.90
CA GLN A 73 -15.36 8.87 -12.34
C GLN A 73 -15.64 7.56 -13.08
N THR A 74 -16.53 7.60 -14.05
CA THR A 74 -16.88 6.44 -14.88
C THR A 74 -16.01 6.39 -16.12
N LEU A 75 -15.52 5.21 -16.49
CA LEU A 75 -14.84 4.95 -17.75
C LEU A 75 -15.67 3.98 -18.58
N TYR A 76 -15.99 4.37 -19.81
CA TYR A 76 -16.84 3.58 -20.69
C TYR A 76 -16.03 2.73 -21.66
N PHE A 77 -16.34 1.45 -21.76
CA PHE A 77 -15.91 0.61 -22.86
C PHE A 77 -17.03 0.56 -23.91
N ILE A 78 -16.81 1.16 -25.06
CA ILE A 78 -17.82 1.31 -26.11
C ILE A 78 -17.48 0.37 -27.27
N PHE A 79 -18.40 -0.53 -27.59
CA PHE A 79 -18.22 -1.56 -28.59
C PHE A 79 -19.07 -1.32 -29.83
N ASN A 80 -18.46 -1.49 -31.00
CA ASN A 80 -19.10 -1.41 -32.31
C ASN A 80 -19.90 -0.10 -32.58
N PRO A 81 -19.45 1.10 -32.15
CA PRO A 81 -20.12 2.32 -32.57
C PRO A 81 -19.92 2.55 -34.07
N SER A 82 -20.95 3.08 -34.71
CA SER A 82 -20.91 3.57 -36.08
C SER A 82 -20.03 4.81 -36.20
N PHE A 83 -19.62 5.14 -37.43
CA PHE A 83 -18.78 6.31 -37.69
C PHE A 83 -19.45 7.62 -37.21
N GLU A 84 -20.75 7.77 -37.42
CA GLU A 84 -21.51 8.96 -36.99
C GLU A 84 -21.58 9.08 -35.46
N GLU A 85 -21.69 7.97 -34.74
CA GLU A 85 -21.66 7.96 -33.28
C GLU A 85 -20.27 8.32 -32.76
N LEU A 86 -19.23 7.77 -33.38
CA LEU A 86 -17.83 8.06 -33.06
C LEU A 86 -17.48 9.52 -33.22
N GLU A 87 -17.88 10.13 -34.34
CA GLU A 87 -17.65 11.56 -34.59
C GLU A 87 -18.21 12.42 -33.44
N ARG A 88 -19.44 12.12 -32.99
CA ARG A 88 -20.06 12.81 -31.84
C ARG A 88 -19.38 12.52 -30.51
N LEU A 89 -18.93 11.29 -30.28
CA LEU A 89 -18.23 10.91 -29.04
C LEU A 89 -16.88 11.61 -28.91
N VAL A 90 -16.14 11.73 -30.02
CA VAL A 90 -14.82 12.37 -30.05
C VAL A 90 -14.93 13.86 -29.72
N ASP A 91 -16.03 14.50 -30.10
CA ASP A 91 -16.30 15.91 -29.78
C ASP A 91 -16.75 16.15 -28.32
N SER A 92 -16.96 15.11 -27.51
CA SER A 92 -17.44 15.24 -26.13
C SER A 92 -16.31 15.54 -25.13
N PRO A 93 -16.30 16.71 -24.46
CA PRO A 93 -15.15 17.19 -23.69
C PRO A 93 -14.97 16.51 -22.31
N LYS A 94 -16.00 15.85 -21.78
CA LYS A 94 -15.97 15.24 -20.43
C LYS A 94 -15.97 13.72 -20.44
N LEU A 95 -15.94 13.11 -21.61
CA LEU A 95 -16.03 11.67 -21.75
C LEU A 95 -14.68 11.00 -21.45
N ARG A 96 -14.70 9.96 -20.61
CA ARG A 96 -13.60 9.02 -20.42
C ARG A 96 -13.98 7.66 -21.02
N CYS A 97 -13.30 7.22 -22.08
CA CYS A 97 -13.65 5.95 -22.71
C CYS A 97 -12.52 5.24 -23.46
N VAL A 98 -12.73 3.94 -23.67
CA VAL A 98 -12.01 3.09 -24.60
C VAL A 98 -13.02 2.58 -25.63
N ILE A 99 -12.79 2.86 -26.89
CA ILE A 99 -13.69 2.56 -27.99
C ILE A 99 -13.07 1.47 -28.86
N ASN A 100 -13.85 0.44 -29.19
CA ASN A 100 -13.43 -0.66 -30.06
C ASN A 100 -14.38 -0.76 -31.25
N THR A 101 -13.88 -0.45 -32.45
CA THR A 101 -14.72 -0.33 -33.66
C THR A 101 -14.14 -1.05 -34.87
N LYS A 102 -15.04 -1.45 -35.78
CA LYS A 102 -14.71 -2.00 -37.10
C LYS A 102 -14.52 -0.91 -38.16
N GLU A 103 -15.00 0.29 -37.88
CA GLU A 103 -14.98 1.41 -38.81
C GLU A 103 -13.55 1.89 -39.07
N ASN A 104 -13.32 2.41 -40.29
CA ASN A 104 -12.09 3.12 -40.58
C ASN A 104 -12.22 4.56 -40.07
N VAL A 105 -11.48 4.87 -39.01
CA VAL A 105 -11.56 6.14 -38.28
C VAL A 105 -10.27 6.95 -38.34
N GLU A 106 -9.38 6.62 -39.28
CA GLU A 106 -8.11 7.33 -39.44
C GLU A 106 -8.31 8.83 -39.69
N SER A 107 -9.39 9.21 -40.37
CA SER A 107 -9.76 10.62 -40.61
C SER A 107 -10.16 11.38 -39.35
N LEU A 108 -10.58 10.69 -38.29
CA LEU A 108 -10.98 11.28 -37.00
C LEU A 108 -9.78 11.47 -36.05
N ALA A 109 -8.59 11.00 -36.42
CA ALA A 109 -7.38 11.09 -35.61
C ALA A 109 -6.77 12.51 -35.59
N ASN A 110 -7.59 13.50 -35.29
CA ASN A 110 -7.21 14.90 -35.18
C ASN A 110 -7.37 15.36 -33.73
N GLY A 111 -6.31 15.92 -33.13
CA GLY A 111 -6.31 16.38 -31.75
C GLY A 111 -5.64 15.43 -30.76
N ASP A 112 -5.71 15.76 -29.48
CA ASP A 112 -4.93 15.12 -28.42
C ASP A 112 -5.78 14.37 -27.38
N GLN A 113 -7.10 14.57 -27.35
CA GLN A 113 -7.99 14.00 -26.34
C GLN A 113 -8.20 12.49 -26.55
N PHE A 114 -8.39 12.09 -27.81
CA PHE A 114 -8.52 10.70 -28.24
C PHE A 114 -7.27 10.26 -28.94
N VAL A 115 -6.73 9.11 -28.54
CA VAL A 115 -5.59 8.46 -29.16
C VAL A 115 -6.08 7.29 -29.99
N PHE A 116 -5.67 7.25 -31.25
CA PHE A 116 -6.11 6.27 -32.23
C PHE A 116 -5.04 5.19 -32.40
N TYR A 117 -5.38 3.96 -32.05
CA TYR A 117 -4.52 2.79 -32.17
C TYR A 117 -5.02 1.86 -33.27
N ASN A 118 -4.22 1.72 -34.32
CA ASN A 118 -4.47 0.77 -35.39
C ASN A 118 -3.87 -0.59 -35.02
N LYS A 119 -4.72 -1.55 -34.67
CA LYS A 119 -4.31 -2.91 -34.27
C LYS A 119 -3.71 -3.70 -35.42
N LYS A 120 -4.09 -3.42 -36.67
CA LYS A 120 -3.63 -4.20 -37.84
C LYS A 120 -2.12 -4.04 -38.06
N ASN A 121 -1.60 -2.84 -37.84
CA ASN A 121 -0.17 -2.53 -37.95
C ASN A 121 0.51 -2.27 -36.59
N ASN A 122 -0.25 -2.32 -35.48
CA ASN A 122 0.19 -2.01 -34.12
C ASN A 122 0.81 -0.61 -33.99
N THR A 123 0.19 0.40 -34.59
CA THR A 123 0.68 1.79 -34.54
C THR A 123 -0.34 2.75 -33.95
N PHE A 124 0.13 3.72 -33.18
CA PHE A 124 -0.65 4.89 -32.79
C PHE A 124 -0.57 5.96 -33.88
N LEU A 125 -1.71 6.54 -34.26
CA LEU A 125 -1.78 7.45 -35.41
C LEU A 125 -1.49 8.91 -35.04
N ASN A 126 -2.03 9.36 -33.92
CA ASN A 126 -1.97 10.75 -33.47
C ASN A 126 -1.31 10.89 -32.09
N TYR A 127 -0.51 9.89 -31.70
CA TYR A 127 0.24 9.93 -30.45
C TYR A 127 1.63 9.32 -30.65
N GLU A 128 2.64 10.18 -30.61
CA GLU A 128 4.04 9.77 -30.78
C GLU A 128 4.66 9.42 -29.42
N PHE A 129 5.25 8.22 -29.36
CA PHE A 129 6.04 7.75 -28.22
C PHE A 129 7.54 7.99 -28.39
N GLU A 130 8.00 8.27 -29.62
CA GLU A 130 9.40 8.56 -29.96
C GLU A 130 9.84 9.89 -29.32
N GLY A 131 10.21 9.86 -28.04
CA GLY A 131 10.58 11.04 -27.25
C GLY A 131 9.97 11.06 -25.85
N ARG A 132 9.05 10.15 -25.53
CA ARG A 132 8.51 9.98 -24.19
C ARG A 132 9.29 8.93 -23.41
N ASP A 133 9.65 9.24 -22.18
CA ASP A 133 10.28 8.29 -21.28
C ASP A 133 9.22 7.35 -20.70
N LEU A 134 9.22 6.08 -21.12
CA LEU A 134 8.35 5.01 -20.61
C LEU A 134 9.03 4.15 -19.53
N SER A 135 10.20 4.55 -19.03
CA SER A 135 11.00 3.72 -18.12
C SER A 135 10.27 3.34 -16.84
N PHE A 136 9.34 4.17 -16.36
CA PHE A 136 8.56 3.85 -15.15
C PHE A 136 7.51 2.77 -15.42
N GLU A 137 6.78 2.89 -16.52
CA GLU A 137 5.78 1.92 -16.98
C GLU A 137 6.46 0.57 -17.27
N GLU A 138 7.59 0.59 -17.97
CA GLU A 138 8.43 -0.59 -18.19
C GLU A 138 8.91 -1.21 -16.88
N GLU A 139 9.31 -0.39 -15.90
CA GLU A 139 9.75 -0.87 -14.59
C GLU A 139 8.60 -1.51 -13.79
N ILE A 140 7.41 -0.90 -13.81
CA ILE A 140 6.20 -1.47 -13.20
C ILE A 140 5.90 -2.84 -13.82
N LEU A 141 5.85 -2.93 -15.15
CA LEU A 141 5.53 -4.17 -15.85
C LEU A 141 6.62 -5.24 -15.65
N ARG A 142 7.90 -4.87 -15.66
CA ARG A 142 9.01 -5.80 -15.43
C ARG A 142 9.02 -6.36 -14.01
N ASN A 143 8.69 -5.53 -13.02
CA ASN A 143 8.69 -5.93 -11.62
C ASN A 143 7.38 -6.66 -11.22
N SER A 144 6.37 -6.66 -12.08
CA SER A 144 5.04 -7.21 -11.82
C SER A 144 4.76 -8.44 -12.70
N PRO A 145 5.14 -9.66 -12.27
CA PRO A 145 5.08 -10.86 -13.11
C PRO A 145 3.66 -11.36 -13.40
N THR A 146 2.63 -10.83 -12.71
CA THR A 146 1.24 -11.22 -12.90
C THR A 146 0.34 -9.99 -12.96
N ARG A 147 -0.83 -10.13 -13.61
CA ARG A 147 -1.85 -9.08 -13.69
C ARG A 147 -2.23 -8.54 -12.30
N GLN A 148 -2.33 -9.40 -11.29
CA GLN A 148 -2.66 -8.98 -9.93
C GLN A 148 -1.60 -8.06 -9.33
N VAL A 149 -0.32 -8.37 -9.53
CA VAL A 149 0.78 -7.53 -9.01
C VAL A 149 0.78 -6.16 -9.70
N ILE A 150 0.46 -6.11 -10.99
CA ILE A 150 0.27 -4.84 -11.71
C ILE A 150 -0.87 -4.04 -11.05
N VAL A 151 -2.04 -4.66 -10.85
CA VAL A 151 -3.19 -4.00 -10.19
C VAL A 151 -2.81 -3.46 -8.82
N ASP A 152 -2.10 -4.26 -8.01
CA ASP A 152 -1.70 -3.87 -6.66
C ASP A 152 -0.75 -2.66 -6.68
N GLU A 153 0.20 -2.62 -7.62
CA GLU A 153 1.11 -1.48 -7.78
C GLU A 153 0.38 -0.21 -8.26
N LEU A 154 -0.57 -0.32 -9.19
CA LEU A 154 -1.38 0.82 -9.64
C LEU A 154 -2.31 1.33 -8.53
N LEU A 155 -2.88 0.42 -7.72
CA LEU A 155 -3.65 0.79 -6.53
C LEU A 155 -2.77 1.51 -5.50
N LYS A 156 -1.51 1.12 -5.36
CA LYS A 156 -0.55 1.81 -4.51
C LYS A 156 -0.30 3.24 -4.99
N ILE A 157 -0.07 3.45 -6.28
CA ILE A 157 0.09 4.79 -6.88
C ILE A 157 -1.18 5.63 -6.68
N LYS A 158 -2.37 5.05 -6.88
CA LYS A 158 -3.64 5.71 -6.60
C LYS A 158 -3.75 6.12 -5.12
N SER A 159 -3.41 5.23 -4.19
CA SER A 159 -3.45 5.50 -2.75
C SER A 159 -2.52 6.64 -2.36
N VAL A 160 -1.31 6.68 -2.94
CA VAL A 160 -0.36 7.79 -2.78
C VAL A 160 -0.93 9.09 -3.31
N SER A 161 -1.58 9.07 -4.47
CA SER A 161 -2.24 10.24 -5.06
C SER A 161 -3.35 10.79 -4.15
N SER A 162 -4.17 9.90 -3.56
CA SER A 162 -5.17 10.28 -2.57
C SER A 162 -4.55 10.89 -1.30
N LYS A 163 -3.40 10.38 -0.83
CA LYS A 163 -2.66 10.97 0.30
C LYS A 163 -2.15 12.36 -0.04
N ILE A 164 -1.59 12.56 -1.22
CA ILE A 164 -1.13 13.87 -1.72
C ILE A 164 -2.30 14.85 -1.73
N PHE A 165 -3.43 14.46 -2.32
CA PHE A 165 -4.64 15.29 -2.37
C PHE A 165 -5.15 15.64 -0.96
N ALA A 166 -5.20 14.68 -0.05
CA ALA A 166 -5.62 14.93 1.34
C ALA A 166 -4.68 15.89 2.07
N GLU A 167 -3.37 15.73 1.90
CA GLU A 167 -2.35 16.56 2.53
C GLU A 167 -2.43 18.02 2.05
N LEU A 168 -2.55 18.22 0.73
CA LEU A 168 -2.69 19.54 0.13
C LEU A 168 -3.95 20.25 0.64
N ASN A 169 -5.06 19.52 0.81
CA ASN A 169 -6.30 20.09 1.34
C ASN A 169 -6.27 20.40 2.84
N GLN A 170 -5.46 19.68 3.64
CA GLN A 170 -5.39 19.89 5.09
C GLN A 170 -4.45 21.04 5.47
N ASN A 171 -3.28 21.11 4.85
CA ASN A 171 -2.21 22.00 5.28
C ASN A 171 -1.92 23.14 4.31
N ASN A 172 -2.53 23.16 3.11
CA ASN A 172 -2.20 24.07 2.00
C ASN A 172 -0.68 24.18 1.74
N SER A 173 0.07 23.15 2.12
CA SER A 173 1.52 23.11 2.03
C SER A 173 1.96 21.82 1.34
N SER A 174 2.97 21.95 0.50
CA SER A 174 3.62 20.85 -0.22
C SER A 174 4.86 20.32 0.50
N ASP A 175 5.13 20.77 1.73
CA ASP A 175 6.34 20.41 2.50
C ASP A 175 6.45 18.91 2.80
N ASN A 176 5.31 18.22 2.94
CA ASN A 176 5.25 16.78 3.26
C ASN A 176 5.24 15.88 2.01
N LEU A 177 5.17 16.43 0.79
CA LEU A 177 5.19 15.64 -0.45
C LEU A 177 6.44 14.76 -0.59
N PRO A 178 7.66 15.23 -0.23
CA PRO A 178 8.85 14.37 -0.24
C PRO A 178 8.73 13.12 0.62
N GLU A 179 8.09 13.20 1.79
CA GLU A 179 7.91 12.04 2.68
C GLU A 179 6.89 11.05 2.11
N ILE A 180 5.80 11.56 1.53
CA ILE A 180 4.77 10.72 0.89
C ILE A 180 5.34 9.98 -0.34
N LEU A 181 6.24 10.62 -1.09
CA LEU A 181 6.85 10.08 -2.30
C LEU A 181 8.14 9.29 -2.05
N ASP A 182 8.63 9.18 -0.81
CA ASP A 182 9.96 8.60 -0.51
C ASP A 182 10.09 7.12 -0.92
N GLU A 183 8.95 6.41 -0.99
CA GLU A 183 8.86 5.03 -1.45
C GLU A 183 9.21 4.86 -2.94
N TYR A 184 9.16 5.93 -3.73
CA TYR A 184 9.49 5.93 -5.15
C TYR A 184 10.82 6.64 -5.41
N ASP A 185 11.53 6.17 -6.44
CA ASP A 185 12.70 6.88 -6.94
C ASP A 185 12.30 8.30 -7.38
N GLN A 186 13.09 9.29 -6.98
CA GLN A 186 12.81 10.69 -7.24
C GLN A 186 12.69 11.05 -8.73
N LYS A 187 13.32 10.25 -9.62
CA LYS A 187 13.16 10.37 -11.09
C LYS A 187 11.71 10.15 -11.54
N TYR A 188 10.91 9.40 -10.78
CA TYR A 188 9.52 9.07 -11.09
C TYR A 188 8.49 9.96 -10.38
N TRP A 189 8.92 10.83 -9.46
CA TRP A 189 8.00 11.70 -8.73
C TRP A 189 7.14 12.56 -9.65
N ASN A 190 7.72 13.10 -10.73
CA ASN A 190 6.96 13.89 -11.71
C ASN A 190 5.81 13.11 -12.34
N LYS A 191 5.99 11.81 -12.61
CA LYS A 191 4.92 10.99 -13.19
C LYS A 191 3.77 10.77 -12.20
N ILE A 192 4.09 10.49 -10.94
CA ILE A 192 3.09 10.30 -9.89
C ILE A 192 2.34 11.61 -9.61
N LEU A 193 3.06 12.72 -9.54
CA LEU A 193 2.47 14.05 -9.37
C LEU A 193 1.56 14.40 -10.54
N ARG A 194 2.03 14.19 -11.78
CA ARG A 194 1.21 14.43 -12.98
C ARG A 194 -0.06 13.58 -13.01
N PHE A 195 0.05 12.30 -12.67
CA PHE A 195 -1.11 11.43 -12.52
C PHE A 195 -2.07 11.96 -11.44
N THR A 196 -1.55 12.43 -10.30
CA THR A 196 -2.36 12.98 -9.21
C THR A 196 -3.12 14.23 -9.65
N GLU A 197 -2.47 15.15 -10.37
CA GLU A 197 -3.11 16.34 -10.94
C GLU A 197 -4.31 15.99 -11.82
N LEU A 198 -4.11 15.02 -12.73
CA LEU A 198 -5.15 14.57 -13.66
C LEU A 198 -6.27 13.83 -12.92
N TYR A 199 -5.91 12.87 -12.06
CA TYR A 199 -6.87 12.03 -11.34
C TYR A 199 -7.74 12.82 -10.37
N CYS A 200 -7.12 13.71 -9.59
CA CYS A 200 -7.82 14.51 -8.59
C CYS A 200 -8.30 15.86 -9.12
N GLN A 201 -7.97 16.22 -10.36
CA GLN A 201 -8.28 17.51 -10.98
C GLN A 201 -7.81 18.70 -10.14
N ILE A 202 -6.56 18.63 -9.70
CA ILE A 202 -5.91 19.68 -8.90
C ILE A 202 -4.62 20.17 -9.55
N GLU A 203 -4.16 21.36 -9.15
CA GLU A 203 -2.82 21.84 -9.44
C GLU A 203 -1.94 21.59 -8.21
N ILE A 204 -0.80 20.94 -8.40
CA ILE A 204 0.15 20.70 -7.31
C ILE A 204 1.20 21.81 -7.33
N PRO A 205 1.33 22.60 -6.25
CA PRO A 205 2.31 23.68 -6.21
C PRO A 205 3.74 23.12 -6.24
N GLU A 206 4.66 23.90 -6.80
CA GLU A 206 6.08 23.57 -6.72
C GLU A 206 6.54 23.44 -5.27
N PHE A 207 7.47 22.52 -5.04
CA PHE A 207 7.98 22.23 -3.70
C PHE A 207 9.46 21.90 -3.72
N ASN A 208 10.10 22.13 -2.57
CA ASN A 208 11.51 21.87 -2.40
C ASN A 208 11.76 20.36 -2.43
N ARG A 209 12.43 19.93 -3.49
CA ARG A 209 12.87 18.55 -3.62
C ARG A 209 14.17 18.38 -2.83
N PRO A 210 14.25 17.40 -1.92
CA PRO A 210 15.52 17.13 -1.26
C PRO A 210 16.58 16.85 -2.32
N ILE A 211 17.72 17.52 -2.20
CA ILE A 211 18.89 17.27 -3.05
C ILE A 211 19.22 15.80 -2.88
N GLN A 212 19.36 15.06 -3.99
CA GLN A 212 19.89 13.70 -3.96
C GLN A 212 21.30 13.72 -3.38
N LEU A 213 21.41 13.61 -2.05
CA LEU A 213 22.44 12.76 -1.52
C LEU A 213 22.14 11.39 -2.13
N PRO A 214 23.11 10.72 -2.77
CA PRO A 214 22.87 9.39 -3.28
C PRO A 214 22.25 8.62 -2.14
N LYS A 215 20.94 8.31 -2.26
CA LYS A 215 20.32 7.28 -1.44
C LYS A 215 21.33 6.16 -1.62
N LYS A 216 22.00 5.75 -0.53
CA LYS A 216 22.65 4.45 -0.54
C LYS A 216 21.52 3.58 -1.04
N LYS A 217 21.60 3.14 -2.31
CA LYS A 217 20.86 1.99 -2.76
C LYS A 217 21.09 1.05 -1.59
N SER A 218 20.06 0.65 -0.88
CA SER A 218 20.16 -0.55 -0.07
C SER A 218 20.26 -1.71 -1.06
N SER A 219 21.31 -1.68 -1.89
CA SER A 219 21.90 -2.77 -2.63
C SER A 219 22.77 -3.59 -1.69
N SER A 220 22.58 -3.48 -0.37
CA SER A 220 22.74 -4.68 0.44
C SER A 220 21.66 -5.63 -0.08
N LYS A 221 22.03 -6.51 -1.02
CA LYS A 221 21.27 -7.74 -1.27
C LYS A 221 20.80 -8.21 0.09
N GLU A 222 19.49 -8.26 0.31
CA GLU A 222 18.97 -8.79 1.55
C GLU A 222 19.62 -10.15 1.76
N ILE A 223 20.36 -10.27 2.85
CA ILE A 223 21.03 -11.53 3.15
C ILE A 223 19.93 -12.46 3.61
N ASP A 224 19.83 -13.63 2.98
CA ASP A 224 18.89 -14.65 3.41
C ASP A 224 19.41 -15.29 4.71
N TYR A 225 18.72 -15.00 5.81
CA TYR A 225 19.02 -15.52 7.14
C TYR A 225 18.20 -16.77 7.49
N SER A 226 17.58 -17.41 6.49
CA SER A 226 16.80 -18.65 6.65
C SER A 226 17.57 -19.76 7.34
N ALA A 227 18.84 -19.97 7.00
CA ALA A 227 19.67 -21.00 7.62
C ALA A 227 19.93 -20.73 9.12
N GLU A 228 20.11 -19.46 9.49
CA GLU A 228 20.28 -19.03 10.89
C GLU A 228 18.97 -19.24 11.67
N TYR A 229 17.82 -18.90 11.07
CA TYR A 229 16.50 -19.17 11.65
C TYR A 229 16.24 -20.67 11.85
N GLU A 230 16.52 -21.50 10.83
CA GLU A 230 16.35 -22.95 10.94
C GLU A 230 17.20 -23.56 12.05
N LEU A 231 18.43 -23.07 12.22
CA LEU A 231 19.32 -23.52 13.30
C LEU A 231 18.71 -23.24 14.68
N ILE A 232 18.08 -22.07 14.86
CA ILE A 232 17.39 -21.69 16.10
C ILE A 232 16.23 -22.64 16.39
N ILE A 233 15.37 -22.88 15.40
CA ILE A 233 14.17 -23.71 15.59
C ILE A 233 14.52 -25.20 15.75
N LYS A 234 15.58 -25.69 15.09
CA LYS A 234 15.99 -27.10 15.13
C LYS A 234 16.81 -27.48 16.37
N THR A 235 17.41 -26.54 17.10
CA THR A 235 18.29 -26.86 18.23
C THR A 235 17.54 -27.42 19.43
N ASN A 236 16.47 -26.75 19.86
CA ASN A 236 15.57 -27.25 20.90
C ASN A 236 14.17 -26.67 20.68
N ARG A 237 13.13 -27.53 20.75
CA ARG A 237 11.75 -27.16 20.44
C ARG A 237 11.19 -26.06 21.35
N LYS A 238 11.54 -26.06 22.65
CA LYS A 238 11.09 -25.06 23.62
C LYS A 238 11.76 -23.70 23.36
N ILE A 239 13.07 -23.72 23.16
CA ILE A 239 13.87 -22.53 22.79
C ILE A 239 13.33 -21.89 21.51
N GLY A 240 13.12 -22.69 20.46
CA GLY A 240 12.57 -22.22 19.19
C GLY A 240 11.14 -21.69 19.29
N ARG A 241 10.27 -22.30 20.12
CA ARG A 241 8.92 -21.79 20.35
C ARG A 241 8.93 -20.43 21.03
N SER A 242 9.73 -20.27 22.09
CA SER A 242 9.88 -18.99 22.80
C SER A 242 10.42 -17.91 21.86
N PHE A 243 11.36 -18.26 20.98
CA PHE A 243 11.90 -17.37 19.96
C PHE A 243 10.81 -16.83 19.03
N ILE A 244 9.96 -17.70 18.48
CA ILE A 244 8.89 -17.30 17.56
C ILE A 244 7.93 -16.31 18.22
N HIS A 245 7.57 -16.53 19.49
CA HIS A 245 6.68 -15.59 20.20
C HIS A 245 7.38 -14.23 20.36
N LEU A 246 8.63 -14.22 20.79
CA LEU A 246 9.38 -12.99 21.01
C LEU A 246 9.66 -12.18 19.75
N ILE A 247 9.87 -12.80 18.59
CA ILE A 247 10.01 -12.03 17.35
C ILE A 247 8.69 -11.35 16.95
N HIS A 248 7.55 -11.95 17.27
CA HIS A 248 6.24 -11.35 17.02
C HIS A 248 5.92 -10.23 18.02
N ASP A 249 6.28 -10.41 19.29
CA ASP A 249 6.19 -9.36 20.31
C ASP A 249 7.08 -8.17 19.92
N TYR A 250 8.34 -8.45 19.55
CA TYR A 250 9.26 -7.42 19.08
C TYR A 250 8.73 -6.69 17.85
N ARG A 251 8.13 -7.42 16.90
CA ARG A 251 7.46 -6.81 15.74
C ARG A 251 6.35 -5.86 16.19
N TYR A 252 5.47 -6.31 17.08
CA TYR A 252 4.35 -5.52 17.57
C TYR A 252 4.82 -4.22 18.25
N ASP A 253 5.89 -4.28 19.04
CA ASP A 253 6.38 -3.15 19.81
C ASP A 253 7.31 -2.19 19.04
N ARG A 254 8.10 -2.70 18.08
CA ARG A 254 9.27 -2.00 17.51
C ARG A 254 9.26 -1.85 16.00
N VAL A 255 8.30 -2.44 15.29
CA VAL A 255 8.25 -2.42 13.83
C VAL A 255 6.93 -1.82 13.37
N ASN A 256 6.99 -0.80 12.50
CA ASN A 256 5.79 -0.28 11.85
C ASN A 256 5.26 -1.33 10.85
N PRO A 257 4.03 -1.85 11.00
CA PRO A 257 3.48 -2.86 10.10
C PRO A 257 3.43 -2.44 8.62
N ALA A 258 3.37 -1.13 8.33
CA ALA A 258 3.39 -0.61 6.97
C ALA A 258 4.73 -0.88 6.25
N ASN A 259 5.81 -1.12 6.99
CA ASN A 259 7.13 -1.39 6.44
C ASN A 259 7.39 -2.89 6.20
N LEU A 260 6.38 -3.74 6.42
CA LEU A 260 6.46 -5.19 6.27
C LEU A 260 5.66 -5.66 5.07
N GLU A 261 6.23 -6.60 4.32
CA GLU A 261 5.45 -7.34 3.34
C GLU A 261 4.44 -8.28 4.02
N VAL A 262 3.35 -8.60 3.31
CA VAL A 262 2.34 -9.55 3.78
C VAL A 262 2.97 -10.87 4.23
N THR A 263 3.96 -11.38 3.50
CA THR A 263 4.66 -12.62 3.88
C THR A 263 5.43 -12.49 5.20
N GLN A 264 6.01 -11.33 5.48
CA GLN A 264 6.74 -11.06 6.71
C GLN A 264 5.79 -10.89 7.92
N LEU A 265 4.51 -10.60 7.69
CA LEU A 265 3.50 -10.55 8.75
C LEU A 265 3.10 -11.95 9.25
N PHE A 266 3.08 -12.94 8.37
CA PHE A 266 2.54 -14.27 8.68
C PHE A 266 3.61 -15.36 8.83
N TYR A 267 4.79 -15.20 8.22
CA TYR A 267 5.85 -16.20 8.24
C TYR A 267 7.02 -15.77 9.15
N PRO A 268 7.20 -16.40 10.33
CA PRO A 268 8.28 -16.12 11.29
C PRO A 268 9.70 -16.06 10.69
N GLN A 269 9.98 -16.94 9.72
CA GLN A 269 11.28 -16.99 9.04
C GLN A 269 11.56 -15.76 8.16
N LYS A 270 10.52 -15.28 7.45
CA LYS A 270 10.60 -14.07 6.63
C LYS A 270 10.70 -12.84 7.52
N LEU A 271 9.92 -12.81 8.61
CA LEU A 271 10.02 -11.78 9.63
C LEU A 271 11.43 -11.72 10.24
N TYR A 272 12.02 -12.87 10.58
CA TYR A 272 13.38 -12.92 11.12
C TYR A 272 14.41 -12.35 10.14
N SER A 273 14.31 -12.71 8.86
CA SER A 273 15.22 -12.22 7.82
C SER A 273 15.09 -10.70 7.64
N TYR A 274 13.86 -10.17 7.68
CA TYR A 274 13.62 -8.74 7.72
C TYR A 274 14.28 -8.08 8.95
N LEU A 275 14.04 -8.61 10.15
CA LEU A 275 14.62 -8.06 11.37
C LEU A 275 16.14 -8.06 11.32
N ARG A 276 16.79 -9.10 10.79
CA ARG A 276 18.25 -9.16 10.61
C ARG A 276 18.78 -8.14 9.62
N ASN A 277 18.09 -7.92 8.50
CA ASN A 277 18.51 -6.96 7.49
C ASN A 277 18.27 -5.50 7.90
N HIS A 278 17.22 -5.23 8.69
CA HIS A 278 16.78 -3.84 8.96
C HIS A 278 17.01 -3.37 10.39
N HIS A 279 16.71 -4.20 11.40
CA HIS A 279 16.77 -3.83 12.82
C HIS A 279 18.03 -4.33 13.52
N TRP A 280 18.56 -5.49 13.09
CA TRP A 280 19.61 -6.24 13.77
C TRP A 280 20.84 -6.43 12.88
N LYS A 281 21.21 -5.38 12.11
CA LYS A 281 22.33 -5.40 11.16
C LYS A 281 23.66 -5.86 11.79
N LYS A 282 23.88 -5.54 13.07
CA LYS A 282 25.08 -5.93 13.84
C LYS A 282 24.94 -7.25 14.59
N GLY A 283 23.85 -8.00 14.39
CA GLY A 283 23.48 -9.18 15.16
C GLY A 283 22.28 -8.93 16.08
N MET A 284 21.74 -10.00 16.67
CA MET A 284 20.60 -9.92 17.59
C MET A 284 20.94 -9.04 18.82
N PRO A 285 20.04 -8.10 19.20
CA PRO A 285 20.25 -7.24 20.35
C PRO A 285 20.38 -8.01 21.66
N LYS A 286 21.27 -7.56 22.54
CA LYS A 286 21.47 -8.14 23.88
C LYS A 286 20.17 -8.25 24.67
N GLU A 287 19.37 -7.19 24.68
CA GLU A 287 18.09 -7.14 25.39
C GLU A 287 17.10 -8.18 24.88
N PHE A 288 17.06 -8.39 23.55
CA PHE A 288 16.24 -9.43 22.93
C PHE A 288 16.70 -10.82 23.38
N THR A 289 18.00 -11.08 23.36
CA THR A 289 18.58 -12.37 23.81
C THR A 289 18.32 -12.63 25.30
N ILE A 290 18.38 -11.61 26.16
CA ILE A 290 18.07 -11.72 27.59
C ILE A 290 16.59 -12.06 27.80
N ASN A 291 15.68 -11.38 27.10
CA ASN A 291 14.25 -11.68 27.17
C ASN A 291 13.93 -13.08 26.65
N TRP A 292 14.65 -13.51 25.61
CA TRP A 292 14.56 -14.86 25.09
C TRP A 292 14.99 -15.91 26.09
N LEU A 293 16.09 -15.69 26.80
CA LEU A 293 16.51 -16.59 27.86
C LEU A 293 15.46 -16.63 29.00
N LYS A 294 14.99 -15.46 29.46
CA LYS A 294 13.98 -15.36 30.53
C LYS A 294 12.71 -16.11 30.17
N ASN A 295 12.17 -15.93 28.97
CA ASN A 295 10.96 -16.61 28.54
C ASN A 295 11.19 -18.11 28.30
N THR A 296 12.37 -18.48 27.82
CA THR A 296 12.74 -19.89 27.66
C THR A 296 12.79 -20.60 29.01
N THR A 297 13.46 -20.03 30.03
CA THR A 297 13.59 -20.68 31.36
C THR A 297 12.26 -20.95 32.06
N LYS A 298 11.20 -20.19 31.73
CA LYS A 298 9.85 -20.41 32.27
C LYS A 298 9.20 -21.71 31.77
N ASP A 299 9.62 -22.21 30.60
CA ASP A 299 9.07 -23.42 29.95
C ASP A 299 9.85 -24.70 30.26
N PHE A 300 10.93 -24.60 31.04
CA PHE A 300 11.76 -25.73 31.47
C PHE A 300 11.45 -26.12 32.91
N SER A 301 11.51 -27.43 33.17
CA SER A 301 11.36 -27.98 34.52
C SER A 301 12.64 -27.80 35.34
N ASP A 302 13.80 -27.83 34.67
CA ASP A 302 15.12 -27.55 35.24
C ASP A 302 15.74 -26.31 34.57
N PRO A 303 15.93 -25.21 35.31
CA PRO A 303 16.57 -24.00 34.80
C PRO A 303 18.02 -24.21 34.38
N GLU A 304 18.78 -25.12 35.00
CA GLU A 304 20.19 -25.35 34.66
C GLU A 304 20.31 -26.05 33.29
N GLU A 305 19.43 -27.00 33.01
CA GLU A 305 19.30 -27.63 31.70
C GLU A 305 18.98 -26.59 30.61
N ALA A 306 18.05 -25.67 30.89
CA ALA A 306 17.67 -24.59 29.98
C ALA A 306 18.86 -23.67 29.65
N LEU A 307 19.67 -23.33 30.66
CA LEU A 307 20.85 -22.47 30.49
C LEU A 307 21.92 -23.16 29.65
N MET A 308 22.16 -24.46 29.86
CA MET A 308 23.12 -25.23 29.06
C MET A 308 22.68 -25.34 27.59
N GLU A 309 21.42 -25.70 27.32
CA GLU A 309 20.92 -25.82 25.96
C GLU A 309 20.89 -24.47 25.23
N PHE A 310 20.55 -23.39 25.95
CA PHE A 310 20.59 -22.04 25.39
C PHE A 310 22.03 -21.59 25.10
N GLN A 311 22.99 -21.89 25.96
CA GLN A 311 24.41 -21.60 25.71
C GLN A 311 24.94 -22.38 24.50
N VAL A 312 24.53 -23.65 24.33
CA VAL A 312 24.86 -24.45 23.12
C VAL A 312 24.32 -23.77 21.86
N MET A 313 23.09 -23.25 21.90
CA MET A 313 22.47 -22.52 20.79
C MET A 313 23.21 -21.20 20.48
N LEU A 314 23.54 -20.40 21.50
CA LEU A 314 24.29 -19.16 21.31
C LEU A 314 25.69 -19.39 20.71
N ASN A 315 26.37 -20.44 21.16
CA ASN A 315 27.68 -20.82 20.64
C ASN A 315 27.59 -21.21 19.15
N LYS A 316 26.53 -21.94 18.74
CA LYS A 316 26.28 -22.29 17.34
C LYS A 316 25.95 -21.08 16.47
N LEU A 317 25.38 -20.02 17.03
CA LEU A 317 25.13 -18.74 16.35
C LEU A 317 26.32 -17.78 16.38
N HIS A 318 27.46 -18.18 16.96
CA HIS A 318 28.63 -17.32 17.18
C HIS A 318 28.34 -16.03 17.95
N LEU A 319 27.33 -16.04 18.84
CA LEU A 319 27.01 -14.91 19.69
C LEU A 319 27.92 -14.94 20.94
N SER A 320 28.69 -13.88 21.16
CA SER A 320 29.71 -13.79 22.22
C SER A 320 29.16 -13.56 23.64
N TYR A 321 27.89 -13.88 23.88
CA TYR A 321 27.24 -13.68 25.18
C TYR A 321 27.48 -14.89 26.09
N SER A 322 28.06 -14.64 27.27
CA SER A 322 28.11 -15.62 28.34
C SER A 322 26.82 -15.50 29.16
N VAL A 323 26.07 -16.59 29.24
CA VAL A 323 24.84 -16.70 30.03
C VAL A 323 25.08 -16.40 31.52
N ASN A 324 26.32 -16.52 32.00
CA ASN A 324 26.72 -16.30 33.39
C ASN A 324 26.67 -14.82 33.84
N ASN A 325 26.42 -13.86 32.94
CA ASN A 325 26.33 -12.42 33.26
C ASN A 325 24.89 -11.88 33.25
N ILE A 326 23.88 -12.75 33.20
CA ILE A 326 22.47 -12.33 33.16
C ILE A 326 21.88 -12.49 34.56
N ASP A 327 21.74 -11.39 35.29
CA ASP A 327 20.99 -11.35 36.54
C ASP A 327 19.51 -11.67 36.27
N LEU A 328 19.14 -12.93 36.53
CA LEU A 328 17.76 -13.37 36.62
C LEU A 328 17.22 -12.90 37.98
N GLU A 329 17.01 -11.59 38.16
CA GLU A 329 16.26 -11.10 39.31
C GLU A 329 14.87 -11.76 39.30
N ARG A 330 14.65 -12.61 40.30
CA ARG A 330 13.35 -13.21 40.59
C ARG A 330 12.42 -12.05 40.95
N GLU A 331 11.43 -11.78 40.10
CA GLU A 331 10.32 -10.88 40.45
C GLU A 331 9.61 -11.44 41.69
N ASN A 332 9.97 -10.91 42.86
CA ASN A 332 9.22 -11.13 44.08
C ASN A 332 7.87 -10.41 43.95
N LYS A 333 6.79 -11.17 44.08
CA LYS A 333 5.42 -10.68 44.23
C LYS A 333 5.34 -9.58 45.31
N PRO A 334 4.42 -8.60 45.18
CA PRO A 334 4.29 -7.53 46.16
C PRO A 334 3.70 -8.07 47.47
N GLU A 335 4.50 -8.12 48.53
CA GLU A 335 3.98 -8.22 49.89
C GLU A 335 3.36 -6.88 50.30
N LYS A 336 2.04 -6.90 50.52
CA LYS A 336 1.36 -5.86 51.30
C LYS A 336 1.90 -5.87 52.72
N LYS A 337 2.42 -4.74 53.19
CA LYS A 337 2.34 -4.28 54.60
C LYS A 337 2.61 -2.78 54.66
N GLY A 338 1.68 -2.04 55.25
CA GLY A 338 1.70 -0.58 55.31
C GLY A 338 2.57 0.00 56.41
N SER A 339 2.81 1.31 56.32
CA SER A 339 2.96 2.22 57.45
C SER A 339 2.83 3.67 56.98
N ASN A 340 2.32 4.52 57.86
CA ASN A 340 1.77 5.86 57.66
C ASN A 340 2.82 7.00 57.54
N ARG A 341 2.36 8.10 56.91
CA ARG A 341 2.61 9.56 57.18
C ARG A 341 4.01 10.17 56.98
N SER A 342 4.11 11.16 56.08
CA SER A 342 3.99 12.62 56.36
C SER A 342 4.05 13.41 55.03
N GLU A 343 3.02 14.19 54.69
CA GLU A 343 3.01 15.68 54.70
C GLU A 343 3.46 16.35 53.38
N LEU A 344 2.45 16.91 52.70
CA LEU A 344 2.50 17.96 51.66
C LEU A 344 2.85 19.32 52.33
N PRO A 345 3.33 20.38 51.60
CA PRO A 345 2.48 21.12 50.65
C PRO A 345 3.14 21.83 49.43
N GLU A 346 2.30 22.02 48.38
CA GLU A 346 2.10 23.24 47.55
C GLU A 346 3.23 23.70 46.57
N THR A 347 3.05 24.15 45.30
CA THR A 347 1.89 24.50 44.44
C THR A 347 2.36 24.85 42.99
N ILE A 348 1.60 24.37 41.96
CA ILE A 348 1.04 25.09 40.76
C ILE A 348 1.96 25.58 39.60
N PRO A 349 1.52 25.67 38.30
CA PRO A 349 0.46 24.95 37.53
C PRO A 349 0.89 24.48 36.12
N ASN A 350 0.14 23.56 35.49
CA ASN A 350 -0.41 23.87 34.15
C ASN A 350 -1.60 22.97 33.78
N VAL A 351 -2.64 23.61 33.26
CA VAL A 351 -3.97 23.07 32.95
C VAL A 351 -4.05 22.70 31.47
N LYS A 352 -4.40 21.45 31.12
CA LYS A 352 -5.23 21.10 29.94
C LYS A 352 -6.02 19.80 30.20
N GLN A 353 -7.31 20.02 30.52
CA GLN A 353 -8.53 19.21 30.37
C GLN A 353 -8.51 17.69 30.70
N PRO A 354 -9.37 17.21 31.64
CA PRO A 354 -9.58 15.79 31.86
C PRO A 354 -10.47 15.21 30.74
N ILE A 355 -9.91 14.28 29.96
CA ILE A 355 -10.72 13.30 29.24
C ILE A 355 -11.49 12.52 30.31
N ASN A 356 -12.80 12.68 30.33
CA ASN A 356 -13.68 12.01 31.28
C ASN A 356 -13.74 10.52 30.90
N THR A 357 -12.74 9.74 31.31
CA THR A 357 -12.66 8.29 31.12
C THR A 357 -13.65 7.60 32.06
N LYS A 358 -14.94 7.71 31.74
CA LYS A 358 -15.91 6.76 32.28
C LYS A 358 -15.53 5.37 31.78
N ALA A 359 -15.14 4.50 32.70
CA ALA A 359 -14.76 3.12 32.40
C ALA A 359 -15.85 2.45 31.55
N ILE A 360 -15.44 1.81 30.46
CA ILE A 360 -16.34 1.09 29.57
C ILE A 360 -16.88 -0.12 30.34
N PRO A 361 -18.21 -0.30 30.45
CA PRO A 361 -18.78 -1.47 31.12
C PRO A 361 -18.34 -2.76 30.43
N SER A 362 -18.11 -3.82 31.20
CA SER A 362 -17.75 -5.13 30.63
C SER A 362 -18.89 -5.69 29.77
N ILE A 363 -18.53 -6.31 28.64
CA ILE A 363 -19.47 -7.00 27.73
C ILE A 363 -20.25 -8.11 28.44
N ASN A 364 -19.70 -8.66 29.53
CA ASN A 364 -20.37 -9.66 30.35
C ASN A 364 -21.65 -9.13 31.02
N ASN A 365 -21.76 -7.81 31.22
CA ASN A 365 -23.00 -7.13 31.59
C ASN A 365 -23.57 -6.38 30.38
N PHE A 366 -24.09 -7.14 29.42
CA PHE A 366 -24.51 -6.62 28.11
C PHE A 366 -25.57 -5.51 28.19
N SER A 367 -26.43 -5.52 29.21
CA SER A 367 -27.47 -4.51 29.41
C SER A 367 -26.87 -3.12 29.69
N GLU A 368 -25.87 -3.05 30.57
CA GLU A 368 -25.16 -1.80 30.88
C GLU A 368 -24.26 -1.37 29.73
N PHE A 369 -23.59 -2.31 29.07
CA PHE A 369 -22.76 -2.02 27.90
C PHE A 369 -23.59 -1.45 26.74
N LYS A 370 -24.74 -2.06 26.44
CA LYS A 370 -25.67 -1.57 25.40
C LYS A 370 -26.17 -0.16 25.72
N LYS A 371 -26.51 0.12 26.99
CA LYS A 371 -26.98 1.45 27.41
C LYS A 371 -25.88 2.50 27.32
N TRP A 372 -24.64 2.14 27.66
CA TRP A 372 -23.47 3.01 27.48
C TRP A 372 -23.21 3.32 25.99
N LEU A 373 -23.28 2.30 25.13
CA LEU A 373 -23.09 2.43 23.69
C LEU A 373 -24.13 3.37 23.05
N LEU A 374 -25.41 3.17 23.38
CA LEU A 374 -26.51 3.99 22.85
C LEU A 374 -26.40 5.45 23.32
N ASN A 375 -26.02 5.69 24.57
CA ASN A 375 -25.79 7.04 25.05
C ASN A 375 -24.61 7.72 24.34
N LYS A 376 -23.56 6.96 24.00
CA LYS A 376 -22.42 7.51 23.25
C LYS A 376 -22.75 7.82 21.80
N LEU A 377 -23.55 6.98 21.15
CA LEU A 377 -24.04 7.26 19.81
C LEU A 377 -24.91 8.52 19.79
N ASN A 378 -25.83 8.68 20.76
CA ASN A 378 -26.65 9.88 20.90
C ASN A 378 -25.84 11.15 21.23
N GLU A 379 -24.72 11.03 21.95
CA GLU A 379 -23.81 12.15 22.19
C GLU A 379 -23.07 12.57 20.91
N LEU A 380 -22.66 11.61 20.08
CA LEU A 380 -21.97 11.86 18.81
C LEU A 380 -22.91 12.42 17.74
N GLU A 381 -24.16 11.95 17.71
CA GLU A 381 -25.17 12.42 16.77
C GLU A 381 -25.62 13.87 17.05
N LYS A 382 -25.37 14.40 18.25
CA LYS A 382 -25.59 15.82 18.60
C LYS A 382 -24.42 16.74 18.23
N ILE A 383 -23.30 16.17 17.76
CA ILE A 383 -22.10 16.91 17.35
C ILE A 383 -22.07 17.09 15.81
N VAL A 384 -22.91 16.36 15.08
CA VAL A 384 -23.25 16.57 13.65
C VAL A 384 -24.48 17.46 13.57
#